data_AF-A0A452EXX0-F1
#
_entry.id   AF-A0A452EXX0-F1
#
_cell.length_a   1.000
_cell.length_b   1.000
_cell.length_c   1.000
_cell.angle_alpha   90.00
_cell.angle_beta   90.00
_cell.angle_gamma   90.00
#
_symmetry.space_group_name_H-M   'P 1'
#
loop_
_entity.id
_entity.type
_entity.pdbx_description
1 polymer ?
#
loop_
_entity_poly.entity_id
_entity_poly.type
_entity_poly.pdbx_seq_one_letter_code
_entity_poly.pdbx_strand_id
1 'polypeptide(L)'
;MPLSTAGVLSSASTASNRSRSRPRYRTKALSSEVDESLFGAVKPLTRSDSPIVLLRDKHAIRKTLTALGLDHKPESIQLITRDMVRELIIPTKDPSGQSLILSPEEFERIKWASHVLTREELEAREQAFKKEKEAIVDTVTTRKKIMKQKEMVWRNNRKLSDLEEAAKERAQNLLQRANQLRMEQEEELKDMKKIILNAKCHAIRDAQILEKQLIQKELDAEEKRLNQMMEVERQKSVQRQEELDRKRREERIRGRRHIVEQMEKNQEERSLLAEQREQEKEQMLEYMEKLQEEDLRDLEQRHQQKLKMQAEIKRINDETQRQKAELLAQEKLADQMVMEFTKKKMAREAEFEAEQERIRREKEKEIARLRAMQEKAQDYQAEKDALRAKRNQEFADREWRRKEKENAQKKLETEAMLRKSRLEQVAFKEHTLAVQVQRDRDEFERILRAQREQIEKERLEEEKKATGRLQHANELRRQVRENQQKQVQARIATFDEGRRLKEEAQKRHERIEDIKRKKLEELRATGLPEKYCIEAERKANIPVNTSVN
;
A
#
# COMPACT_ATOMS: atom_id res chain seq x y z
N MET A 1 -32.94 25.83 27.94
CA MET A 1 -33.89 25.56 29.04
C MET A 1 -34.77 24.39 28.61
N PRO A 2 -34.97 23.34 29.42
CA PRO A 2 -34.21 22.91 30.60
C PRO A 2 -33.32 21.65 30.31
N LEU A 3 -32.09 21.53 30.86
CA LEU A 3 -31.69 20.88 32.13
C LEU A 3 -31.67 19.33 32.05
N SER A 4 -30.74 18.55 32.65
CA SER A 4 -29.53 18.85 33.44
C SER A 4 -28.66 17.57 33.60
N THR A 5 -27.32 17.56 33.40
CA THR A 5 -26.18 17.85 34.30
C THR A 5 -25.78 16.80 35.36
N ALA A 6 -24.46 16.77 35.63
CA ALA A 6 -23.70 16.12 36.72
C ALA A 6 -23.16 14.69 36.44
N GLY A 7 -21.94 14.31 36.86
CA GLY A 7 -20.98 15.04 37.70
C GLY A 7 -19.49 14.75 37.38
N VAL A 8 -18.62 15.58 37.95
CA VAL A 8 -17.15 15.65 37.71
C VAL A 8 -16.43 15.56 39.05
N LEU A 9 -15.31 14.82 39.13
CA LEU A 9 -14.14 15.06 40.00
C LEU A 9 -12.90 14.35 39.39
N SER A 10 -11.62 14.69 39.59
CA SER A 10 -10.88 15.96 39.73
C SER A 10 -9.58 15.73 40.55
N SER A 11 -8.40 15.83 39.92
CA SER A 11 -7.11 16.29 40.51
C SER A 11 -6.06 16.34 39.38
N ALA A 12 -5.49 17.49 38.99
CA ALA A 12 -4.51 18.36 39.69
C ALA A 12 -3.07 17.82 39.59
N SER A 13 -2.00 18.61 39.38
CA SER A 13 -1.85 20.04 39.05
C SER A 13 -0.35 20.42 38.89
N THR A 14 -0.02 21.42 38.05
CA THR A 14 1.02 22.47 38.26
C THR A 14 1.08 23.35 36.98
N ALA A 15 0.61 24.61 36.99
CA ALA A 15 1.31 25.83 37.43
C ALA A 15 2.39 26.33 36.44
N SER A 16 2.57 27.62 36.15
CA SER A 16 1.77 28.84 36.42
C SER A 16 2.39 30.04 35.67
N ASN A 17 1.58 30.97 35.12
CA ASN A 17 1.56 32.39 35.51
C ASN A 17 0.86 33.35 34.53
N ARG A 18 -0.02 34.20 35.11
CA ARG A 18 -0.33 35.63 34.83
C ARG A 18 -0.63 36.04 33.37
N SER A 19 -1.86 36.45 32.99
CA SER A 19 -2.63 37.68 33.38
C SER A 19 -1.86 38.98 33.06
N ARG A 20 -2.30 40.07 32.40
CA ARG A 20 -3.58 40.66 31.91
C ARG A 20 -3.17 41.83 30.93
N SER A 21 -3.97 42.49 30.09
CA SER A 21 -5.38 42.38 29.60
C SER A 21 -5.59 43.30 28.36
N ARG A 22 -6.86 43.53 27.95
CA ARG A 22 -7.34 44.52 26.93
C ARG A 22 -7.27 45.99 27.47
N PRO A 23 -7.44 47.11 26.69
CA PRO A 23 -8.20 47.22 25.41
C PRO A 23 -7.81 48.30 24.33
N ARG A 24 -8.54 48.24 23.19
CA ARG A 24 -8.94 49.34 22.24
C ARG A 24 -7.90 50.11 21.38
N TYR A 25 -8.39 50.60 20.24
CA TYR A 25 -7.67 51.14 19.07
C TYR A 25 -7.26 52.63 19.18
N ARG A 26 -6.15 53.01 18.50
CA ARG A 26 -5.98 54.34 17.85
C ARG A 26 -5.04 54.26 16.62
N THR A 27 -5.07 55.31 15.79
CA THR A 27 -4.72 55.38 14.36
C THR A 27 -3.30 55.84 13.99
N LYS A 28 -2.86 55.40 12.79
CA LYS A 28 -1.97 56.04 11.79
C LYS A 28 -0.60 56.59 12.21
N ALA A 29 0.42 56.09 11.51
CA ALA A 29 1.51 56.92 10.95
C ALA A 29 1.72 56.52 9.47
N LEU A 30 2.02 57.50 8.61
CA LEU A 30 2.63 57.27 7.29
C LEU A 30 4.16 57.29 7.46
N SER A 31 4.89 56.74 6.48
CA SER A 31 6.35 56.56 6.44
C SER A 31 6.94 55.59 7.47
N SER A 32 7.48 54.48 6.97
CA SER A 32 8.54 53.72 7.61
C SER A 32 9.63 53.51 6.56
N GLU A 33 10.78 54.13 6.75
CA GLU A 33 11.99 53.86 5.99
C GLU A 33 12.49 52.45 6.33
N VAL A 34 12.95 51.71 5.32
CA VAL A 34 13.58 50.40 5.50
C VAL A 34 15.01 50.49 5.00
N ASP A 35 15.95 50.42 5.94
CA ASP A 35 17.38 50.28 5.69
C ASP A 35 17.74 48.79 5.74
N GLU A 36 18.16 48.21 4.61
CA GLU A 36 18.60 46.81 4.51
C GLU A 36 20.14 46.68 4.60
N SER A 37 20.76 47.36 5.56
CA SER A 37 22.12 47.05 6.01
C SER A 37 22.18 45.81 6.91
N LEU A 38 21.49 44.73 6.52
CA LEU A 38 21.54 43.43 7.17
C LEU A 38 22.73 42.61 6.61
N PHE A 39 23.74 42.41 7.47
CA PHE A 39 24.97 41.64 7.24
C PHE A 39 26.11 42.35 6.45
N GLY A 40 26.77 43.29 7.14
CA GLY A 40 28.25 43.33 7.10
C GLY A 40 28.86 42.08 7.77
N ALA A 41 30.17 41.84 7.75
CA ALA A 41 31.28 42.64 7.22
C ALA A 41 32.52 41.73 7.06
N VAL A 42 33.53 42.18 6.29
CA VAL A 42 34.91 41.68 6.44
C VAL A 42 35.87 42.88 6.54
N LYS A 43 36.81 42.78 7.47
CA LYS A 43 37.79 43.82 7.86
C LYS A 43 39.04 43.84 6.93
N PRO A 44 39.94 44.85 7.05
CA PRO A 44 40.61 45.41 5.88
C PRO A 44 42.12 45.17 5.77
N LEU A 45 42.67 45.75 4.69
CA LEU A 45 43.98 46.42 4.59
C LEU A 45 45.22 45.59 4.18
N THR A 46 45.67 45.82 2.94
CA THR A 46 46.99 46.44 2.67
C THR A 46 46.97 47.25 1.36
N ARG A 47 47.82 48.29 1.31
CA ARG A 47 48.15 49.10 0.12
C ARG A 47 48.97 48.24 -0.87
N SER A 48 49.09 48.54 -2.16
CA SER A 48 49.17 49.86 -2.80
C SER A 48 48.79 49.83 -4.28
N ASP A 49 48.18 50.90 -4.79
CA ASP A 49 48.38 51.35 -6.18
C ASP A 49 48.09 52.85 -6.34
N SER A 50 48.74 53.46 -7.32
CA SER A 50 48.83 54.93 -7.48
C SER A 50 47.66 55.52 -8.27
N PRO A 51 47.25 56.79 -8.03
CA PRO A 51 46.05 57.35 -8.64
C PRO A 51 46.28 57.91 -10.04
N ILE A 52 45.41 57.56 -10.99
CA ILE A 52 45.18 58.33 -12.22
C ILE A 52 43.80 58.97 -12.12
N VAL A 53 43.79 60.30 -12.00
CA VAL A 53 42.61 61.15 -12.02
C VAL A 53 42.69 62.06 -13.25
N LEU A 54 41.68 62.01 -14.11
CA LEU A 54 41.45 63.04 -15.13
C LEU A 54 40.03 63.58 -14.98
N LEU A 55 39.87 64.43 -13.96
CA LEU A 55 38.77 65.37 -13.87
C LEU A 55 38.94 66.42 -14.97
N ARG A 56 37.88 66.62 -15.77
CA ARG A 56 37.88 67.51 -16.92
C ARG A 56 37.48 68.91 -16.49
N ASP A 57 38.45 69.65 -15.97
CA ASP A 57 38.20 71.00 -15.47
C ASP A 57 38.17 72.04 -16.61
N LYS A 58 37.30 73.04 -16.45
CA LYS A 58 37.15 74.15 -17.39
C LYS A 58 37.85 75.36 -16.81
N HIS A 59 38.97 75.83 -17.36
CA HIS A 59 39.39 77.25 -17.37
C HIS A 59 40.63 77.45 -18.28
N ALA A 60 40.99 78.72 -18.52
CA ALA A 60 42.20 79.17 -19.24
C ALA A 60 42.28 78.94 -20.76
N ILE A 61 41.34 79.52 -21.53
CA ILE A 61 41.72 80.16 -22.80
C ILE A 61 42.08 81.62 -22.49
N ARG A 62 43.37 81.90 -22.28
CA ARG A 62 43.92 83.26 -22.32
C ARG A 62 45.36 83.26 -22.88
N LYS A 63 45.48 83.84 -24.09
CA LYS A 63 46.66 84.52 -24.64
C LYS A 63 48.00 83.76 -24.68
N THR A 64 48.21 83.04 -25.77
CA THR A 64 49.24 83.40 -26.79
C THR A 64 48.54 83.33 -28.16
N LEU A 65 48.67 84.24 -29.14
CA LEU A 65 49.46 85.47 -29.26
C LEU A 65 50.92 85.32 -28.85
N THR A 66 51.68 84.56 -29.64
CA THR A 66 52.90 85.05 -30.34
C THR A 66 53.41 83.92 -31.21
N ALA A 67 53.19 84.03 -32.53
CA ALA A 67 53.94 83.40 -33.63
C ALA A 67 53.13 83.57 -34.93
N LEU A 68 53.01 84.82 -35.39
CA LEU A 68 52.73 85.06 -36.81
C LEU A 68 53.94 84.51 -37.58
N GLY A 69 53.69 83.64 -38.55
CA GLY A 69 54.73 82.93 -39.30
C GLY A 69 54.26 82.49 -40.68
N LEU A 70 53.36 83.27 -41.30
CA LEU A 70 53.24 83.27 -42.75
C LEU A 70 54.51 83.94 -43.29
N ASP A 71 55.53 83.15 -43.61
CA ASP A 71 56.50 83.51 -44.65
C ASP A 71 55.82 83.36 -46.02
N HIS A 72 54.73 84.11 -46.21
CA HIS A 72 54.04 84.16 -47.48
C HIS A 72 54.88 85.02 -48.40
N LYS A 73 55.78 84.35 -49.14
CA LYS A 73 56.43 84.94 -50.30
C LYS A 73 55.33 85.56 -51.16
N PRO A 74 55.40 86.86 -51.49
CA PRO A 74 54.47 87.41 -52.47
C PRO A 74 54.58 86.61 -53.77
N GLU A 75 53.45 86.29 -54.39
CA GLU A 75 53.46 85.71 -55.74
C GLU A 75 54.19 86.69 -56.66
N SER A 76 55.33 86.26 -57.20
CA SER A 76 56.16 87.05 -58.09
C SER A 76 56.06 86.58 -59.53
N ILE A 77 55.80 87.51 -60.45
CA ILE A 77 55.81 87.26 -61.88
C ILE A 77 57.16 87.73 -62.44
N GLN A 78 57.90 86.83 -63.08
CA GLN A 78 59.15 87.14 -63.76
C GLN A 78 58.89 87.68 -65.17
N LEU A 79 59.25 88.94 -65.42
CA LEU A 79 59.22 89.57 -66.74
C LEU A 79 60.62 89.55 -67.36
N ILE A 80 60.78 88.73 -68.40
CA ILE A 80 61.99 88.58 -69.19
C ILE A 80 61.92 89.55 -70.38
N THR A 81 62.80 90.55 -70.43
CA THR A 81 63.04 91.38 -71.62
C THR A 81 64.43 91.07 -72.18
N ARG A 82 64.71 91.43 -73.45
CA ARG A 82 65.86 90.90 -74.20
C ARG A 82 67.22 90.99 -73.48
N ASP A 83 67.42 91.99 -72.61
CA ASP A 83 68.70 92.19 -71.91
C ASP A 83 68.61 92.09 -70.37
N MET A 84 67.43 92.01 -69.73
CA MET A 84 67.29 91.78 -68.27
C MET A 84 65.92 91.17 -67.87
N VAL A 85 65.93 90.42 -66.75
CA VAL A 85 64.74 89.89 -66.05
C VAL A 85 64.41 90.69 -64.79
N ARG A 86 63.13 90.93 -64.49
CA ARG A 86 62.66 91.57 -63.24
C ARG A 86 61.52 90.77 -62.60
N GLU A 87 61.44 90.75 -61.27
CA GLU A 87 60.33 90.16 -60.51
C GLU A 87 59.37 91.25 -60.01
N LEU A 88 58.06 91.05 -60.17
CA LEU A 88 56.99 91.94 -59.66
C LEU A 88 56.06 91.20 -58.69
N ILE A 89 55.70 91.86 -57.59
CA ILE A 89 55.02 91.29 -56.41
C ILE A 89 53.53 91.65 -56.38
N ILE A 90 52.64 90.65 -56.22
CA ILE A 90 51.18 90.85 -56.11
C ILE A 90 50.74 91.02 -54.64
N PRO A 91 50.01 92.09 -54.26
CA PRO A 91 49.41 92.23 -52.93
C PRO A 91 48.18 91.32 -52.73
N THR A 92 48.22 90.44 -51.72
CA THR A 92 47.17 89.45 -51.42
C THR A 92 45.97 89.97 -50.60
N LYS A 93 45.75 91.29 -50.53
CA LYS A 93 44.61 91.90 -49.82
C LYS A 93 44.07 93.12 -50.58
N ASP A 94 42.76 93.11 -50.85
CA ASP A 94 42.05 94.26 -51.42
C ASP A 94 42.11 95.48 -50.49
N PRO A 95 42.44 96.68 -51.00
CA PRO A 95 42.55 97.90 -50.18
C PRO A 95 41.19 98.47 -49.72
N SER A 96 40.06 97.92 -50.19
CA SER A 96 38.70 98.43 -49.92
C SER A 96 37.97 97.73 -48.76
N GLY A 97 38.37 96.50 -48.39
CA GLY A 97 37.88 95.82 -47.17
C GLY A 97 36.39 95.45 -47.11
N GLN A 98 35.69 95.36 -48.25
CA GLN A 98 34.22 95.15 -48.29
C GLN A 98 33.75 93.76 -48.79
N SER A 99 34.66 92.82 -49.03
CA SER A 99 34.35 91.45 -49.51
C SER A 99 34.67 90.38 -48.45
N LEU A 100 33.73 89.47 -48.19
CA LEU A 100 33.90 88.34 -47.27
C LEU A 100 34.00 87.03 -48.07
N ILE A 101 35.15 86.35 -47.99
CA ILE A 101 35.38 85.07 -48.68
C ILE A 101 35.07 83.93 -47.70
N LEU A 102 34.06 83.11 -48.01
CA LEU A 102 33.64 81.96 -47.19
C LEU A 102 34.17 80.64 -47.77
N SER A 103 34.59 79.71 -46.90
CA SER A 103 35.02 78.37 -47.33
C SER A 103 33.84 77.45 -47.67
N PRO A 104 34.02 76.41 -48.51
CA PRO A 104 32.93 75.48 -48.85
C PRO A 104 32.36 74.73 -47.64
N GLU A 105 33.21 74.39 -46.66
CA GLU A 105 32.79 73.74 -45.42
C GLU A 105 31.97 74.68 -44.53
N GLU A 106 32.32 75.97 -44.46
CA GLU A 106 31.52 76.96 -43.73
C GLU A 106 30.23 77.28 -44.48
N PHE A 107 30.25 77.31 -45.81
CA PHE A 107 29.04 77.46 -46.62
C PHE A 107 28.07 76.30 -46.43
N GLU A 108 28.54 75.04 -46.50
CA GLU A 108 27.72 73.87 -46.16
C GLU A 108 27.24 73.95 -44.71
N ARG A 109 28.11 74.29 -43.74
CA ARG A 109 27.72 74.41 -42.32
C ARG A 109 26.66 75.49 -42.08
N ILE A 110 26.75 76.64 -42.78
CA ILE A 110 25.75 77.71 -42.76
C ILE A 110 24.45 77.25 -43.45
N LYS A 111 24.54 76.51 -44.55
CA LYS A 111 23.40 75.93 -45.28
C LYS A 111 22.66 74.87 -44.45
N TRP A 112 23.37 74.00 -43.74
CA TRP A 112 22.79 73.04 -42.78
C TRP A 112 22.26 73.72 -41.51
N ALA A 113 22.88 74.80 -41.04
CA ALA A 113 22.41 75.56 -39.87
C ALA A 113 21.23 76.51 -40.18
N SER A 114 21.08 76.96 -41.42
CA SER A 114 19.93 77.76 -41.90
C SER A 114 18.76 76.91 -42.36
N HIS A 115 18.97 75.61 -42.60
CA HIS A 115 17.89 74.66 -42.85
C HIS A 115 17.07 74.39 -41.58
N VAL A 116 16.01 75.17 -41.38
CA VAL A 116 15.03 74.95 -40.31
C VAL A 116 14.29 73.63 -40.58
N LEU A 117 14.69 72.58 -39.85
CA LEU A 117 14.03 71.28 -39.88
C LEU A 117 12.55 71.43 -39.51
N THR A 118 11.69 70.76 -40.26
CA THR A 118 10.28 70.64 -39.90
C THR A 118 10.12 69.77 -38.64
N ARG A 119 8.98 69.90 -37.94
CA ARG A 119 8.72 69.09 -36.74
C ARG A 119 8.76 67.58 -37.03
N GLU A 120 8.24 67.17 -38.19
CA GLU A 120 8.22 65.78 -38.64
C GLU A 120 9.63 65.22 -38.88
N GLU A 121 10.56 66.01 -39.43
CA GLU A 121 11.97 65.59 -39.64
C GLU A 121 12.76 65.50 -38.33
N LEU A 122 12.48 66.39 -37.36
CA LEU A 122 13.03 66.30 -36.01
C LEU A 122 12.54 65.04 -35.29
N GLU A 123 11.23 64.78 -35.34
CA GLU A 123 10.64 63.56 -34.78
C GLU A 123 11.16 62.29 -35.47
N ALA A 124 11.33 62.30 -36.80
CA ALA A 124 11.91 61.19 -37.55
C ALA A 124 13.38 60.92 -37.15
N ARG A 125 14.21 61.97 -36.97
CA ARG A 125 15.59 61.83 -36.47
C ARG A 125 15.63 61.33 -35.04
N GLU A 126 14.76 61.83 -34.15
CA GLU A 126 14.66 61.31 -32.79
C GLU A 126 14.22 59.83 -32.77
N GLN A 127 13.25 59.45 -33.61
CA GLN A 127 12.81 58.06 -33.73
C GLN A 127 13.90 57.15 -34.29
N ALA A 128 14.68 57.61 -35.28
CA ALA A 128 15.83 56.87 -35.80
C ALA A 128 16.89 56.64 -34.71
N PHE A 129 17.24 57.69 -33.96
CA PHE A 129 18.21 57.62 -32.86
C PHE A 129 17.70 56.78 -31.67
N LYS A 130 16.39 56.79 -31.39
CA LYS A 130 15.74 55.88 -30.42
C LYS A 130 15.84 54.43 -30.88
N LYS A 131 15.48 54.12 -32.13
CA LYS A 131 15.59 52.77 -32.73
C LYS A 131 17.02 52.25 -32.76
N GLU A 132 18.01 53.09 -33.07
CA GLU A 132 19.43 52.72 -33.04
C GLU A 132 19.89 52.38 -31.61
N LYS A 133 19.51 53.20 -30.62
CA LYS A 133 19.77 52.91 -29.20
C LYS A 133 19.07 51.64 -28.72
N GLU A 134 17.83 51.42 -29.13
CA GLU A 134 17.07 50.20 -28.81
C GLU A 134 17.77 48.96 -29.41
N ALA A 135 18.20 49.00 -30.66
CA ALA A 135 18.96 47.92 -31.29
C ALA A 135 20.31 47.63 -30.59
N ILE A 136 21.02 48.68 -30.13
CA ILE A 136 22.24 48.52 -29.32
C ILE A 136 21.91 47.90 -27.95
N VAL A 137 20.81 48.30 -27.31
CA VAL A 137 20.36 47.69 -26.05
C VAL A 137 19.94 46.23 -26.27
N ASP A 138 19.25 45.90 -27.36
CA ASP A 138 18.81 44.54 -27.66
C ASP A 138 19.96 43.58 -28.00
N THR A 139 20.97 44.04 -28.74
CA THR A 139 22.20 43.24 -28.94
C THR A 139 22.98 43.02 -27.63
N VAL A 140 22.97 44.00 -26.72
CA VAL A 140 23.54 43.82 -25.37
C VAL A 140 22.68 42.90 -24.48
N THR A 141 21.35 42.99 -24.51
CA THR A 141 20.48 42.14 -23.69
C THR A 141 20.45 40.70 -24.19
N THR A 142 20.47 40.46 -25.50
CA THR A 142 20.62 39.11 -26.09
C THR A 142 21.98 38.51 -25.71
N ARG A 143 23.09 39.25 -25.82
CA ARG A 143 24.41 38.79 -25.34
C ARG A 143 24.38 38.47 -23.84
N LYS A 144 23.74 39.30 -23.00
CA LYS A 144 23.54 39.01 -21.56
C LYS A 144 22.68 37.76 -21.33
N LYS A 145 21.60 37.53 -22.09
CA LYS A 145 20.76 36.32 -22.02
C LYS A 145 21.56 35.06 -22.37
N ILE A 146 22.34 35.09 -23.45
CA ILE A 146 23.21 33.98 -23.87
C ILE A 146 24.28 33.68 -22.82
N MET A 147 24.92 34.71 -22.24
CA MET A 147 25.90 34.51 -21.16
C MET A 147 25.26 33.89 -19.90
N LYS A 148 24.06 34.34 -19.50
CA LYS A 148 23.30 33.74 -18.39
C LYS A 148 22.92 32.27 -18.67
N GLN A 149 22.51 31.94 -19.89
CA GLN A 149 22.23 30.56 -20.29
C GLN A 149 23.50 29.69 -20.23
N LYS A 150 24.63 30.18 -20.76
CA LYS A 150 25.92 29.49 -20.67
C LYS A 150 26.39 29.32 -19.22
N GLU A 151 26.15 30.31 -18.36
CA GLU A 151 26.46 30.22 -16.92
C GLU A 151 25.56 29.19 -16.22
N MET A 152 24.26 29.14 -16.51
CA MET A 152 23.37 28.09 -15.99
C MET A 152 23.82 26.69 -16.43
N VAL A 153 24.14 26.52 -17.71
CA VAL A 153 24.67 25.25 -18.24
C VAL A 153 26.00 24.88 -17.58
N TRP A 154 26.91 25.84 -17.40
CA TRP A 154 28.19 25.60 -16.71
C TRP A 154 28.01 25.25 -15.24
N ARG A 155 27.11 25.93 -14.50
CA ARG A 155 26.79 25.61 -13.10
C ARG A 155 26.18 24.22 -12.98
N ASN A 156 25.27 23.84 -13.89
CA ASN A 156 24.63 22.52 -13.89
C ASN A 156 25.60 21.39 -14.30
N ASN A 157 26.54 21.68 -15.19
CA ASN A 157 27.55 20.73 -15.66
C ASN A 157 28.86 20.77 -14.85
N ARG A 158 28.92 21.57 -13.77
CA ARG A 158 30.06 21.59 -12.87
C ARG A 158 30.12 20.24 -12.17
N LYS A 159 31.21 19.50 -12.34
CA LYS A 159 31.44 18.25 -11.62
C LYS A 159 31.35 18.52 -10.11
N LEU A 160 30.76 17.57 -9.40
CA LEU A 160 30.74 17.57 -7.95
C LEU A 160 32.18 17.47 -7.44
N SER A 161 32.46 18.08 -6.30
CA SER A 161 33.74 17.87 -5.61
C SER A 161 33.82 16.44 -5.08
N ASP A 162 35.00 15.85 -5.00
CA ASP A 162 35.22 14.50 -4.45
C ASP A 162 34.55 14.27 -3.09
N LEU A 163 34.48 15.32 -2.25
CA LEU A 163 33.75 15.31 -0.96
C LEU A 163 32.23 15.26 -1.13
N GLU A 164 31.69 15.96 -2.14
CA GLU A 164 30.27 15.94 -2.52
C GLU A 164 29.89 14.61 -3.19
N GLU A 165 30.79 14.02 -4.00
CA GLU A 165 30.61 12.68 -4.57
C GLU A 165 30.62 11.60 -3.47
N ALA A 166 31.61 11.61 -2.57
CA ALA A 166 31.64 10.70 -1.42
C ALA A 166 30.47 10.93 -0.43
N ALA A 167 29.92 12.15 -0.33
CA ALA A 167 28.69 12.40 0.41
C ALA A 167 27.46 11.83 -0.31
N LYS A 168 27.39 11.99 -1.64
CA LYS A 168 26.33 11.45 -2.50
C LYS A 168 26.32 9.93 -2.51
N GLU A 169 27.47 9.26 -2.58
CA GLU A 169 27.60 7.81 -2.47
C GLU A 169 27.13 7.31 -1.10
N ARG A 170 27.57 7.95 0.00
CA ARG A 170 27.10 7.60 1.35
C ARG A 170 25.58 7.78 1.49
N ALA A 171 25.02 8.84 0.93
CA ALA A 171 23.57 9.07 0.90
C ALA A 171 22.84 8.02 0.04
N GLN A 172 23.38 7.66 -1.13
CA GLN A 172 22.84 6.61 -1.99
C GLN A 172 22.89 5.24 -1.32
N ASN A 173 24.00 4.87 -0.67
CA ASN A 173 24.13 3.62 0.09
C ASN A 173 23.15 3.57 1.26
N LEU A 174 22.94 4.69 1.96
CA LEU A 174 21.94 4.79 3.02
C LEU A 174 20.51 4.64 2.48
N LEU A 175 20.18 5.28 1.35
CA LEU A 175 18.88 5.14 0.67
C LEU A 175 18.67 3.72 0.14
N GLN A 176 19.68 3.09 -0.45
CA GLN A 176 19.63 1.71 -0.90
C GLN A 176 19.40 0.75 0.28
N ARG A 177 20.14 0.91 1.38
CA ARG A 177 19.95 0.11 2.60
C ARG A 177 18.55 0.32 3.21
N ALA A 178 18.06 1.56 3.27
CA ALA A 178 16.71 1.86 3.74
C ALA A 178 15.64 1.22 2.84
N ASN A 179 15.81 1.28 1.52
CA ASN A 179 14.94 0.62 0.56
C ASN A 179 14.98 -0.91 0.70
N GLN A 180 16.16 -1.51 0.83
CA GLN A 180 16.33 -2.94 1.09
C GLN A 180 15.57 -3.35 2.35
N LEU A 181 15.81 -2.69 3.49
CA LEU A 181 15.10 -2.95 4.74
C LEU A 181 13.58 -2.79 4.59
N ARG A 182 13.10 -1.80 3.83
CA ARG A 182 11.67 -1.63 3.55
C ARG A 182 11.10 -2.79 2.71
N MET A 183 11.82 -3.24 1.68
CA MET A 183 11.40 -4.41 0.89
C MET A 183 11.40 -5.68 1.76
N GLU A 184 12.39 -5.86 2.64
CA GLU A 184 12.42 -7.00 3.57
C GLU A 184 11.30 -6.99 4.62
N GLN A 185 10.58 -5.88 4.79
CA GLN A 185 9.38 -5.81 5.62
C GLN A 185 8.10 -6.23 4.90
N GLU A 186 8.09 -6.35 3.57
CA GLU A 186 6.98 -6.91 2.79
C GLU A 186 6.71 -8.37 3.23
N GLU A 187 5.44 -8.73 3.42
CA GLU A 187 5.06 -10.03 4.00
C GLU A 187 5.48 -11.19 3.10
N GLU A 188 5.32 -11.04 1.78
CA GLU A 188 5.69 -12.03 0.77
C GLU A 188 7.21 -12.33 0.79
N LEU A 189 8.03 -11.35 1.20
CA LEU A 189 9.48 -11.50 1.33
C LEU A 189 9.92 -12.03 2.70
N LYS A 190 9.12 -11.83 3.76
CA LYS A 190 9.29 -12.52 5.05
C LYS A 190 8.98 -14.00 4.93
N ASP A 191 7.89 -14.37 4.26
CA ASP A 191 7.56 -15.76 3.96
C ASP A 191 8.64 -16.41 3.07
N MET A 192 9.16 -15.68 2.09
CA MET A 192 10.30 -16.14 1.31
C MET A 192 11.55 -16.40 2.17
N LYS A 193 11.88 -15.50 3.10
CA LYS A 193 12.98 -15.72 4.07
C LYS A 193 12.74 -16.96 4.95
N LYS A 194 11.50 -17.22 5.37
CA LYS A 194 11.12 -18.42 6.15
C LYS A 194 11.28 -19.70 5.33
N ILE A 195 10.89 -19.70 4.05
CA ILE A 195 11.10 -20.83 3.13
C ILE A 195 12.60 -21.09 2.93
N ILE A 196 13.40 -20.06 2.69
CA ILE A 196 14.86 -20.15 2.54
C ILE A 196 15.53 -20.70 3.81
N LEU A 197 15.10 -20.24 4.99
CA LEU A 197 15.62 -20.74 6.26
C LEU A 197 15.29 -22.23 6.44
N ASN A 198 14.05 -22.64 6.16
CA ASN A 198 13.66 -24.05 6.22
C ASN A 198 14.47 -24.93 5.26
N ALA A 199 14.70 -24.49 4.02
CA ALA A 199 15.53 -25.20 3.05
C ALA A 199 16.97 -25.42 3.56
N LYS A 200 17.57 -24.39 4.18
CA LYS A 200 18.88 -24.51 4.85
C LYS A 200 18.86 -25.47 6.03
N CYS A 201 17.83 -25.42 6.88
CA CYS A 201 17.67 -26.35 7.99
C CYS A 201 17.51 -27.81 7.54
N HIS A 202 16.81 -28.06 6.42
CA HIS A 202 16.69 -29.41 5.85
C HIS A 202 18.03 -29.91 5.28
N ALA A 203 18.76 -29.07 4.54
CA ALA A 203 20.09 -29.44 4.03
C ALA A 203 21.08 -29.79 5.16
N ILE A 204 21.09 -29.00 6.25
CA ILE A 204 21.92 -29.27 7.44
C ILE A 204 21.48 -30.57 8.13
N ARG A 205 20.17 -30.81 8.26
CA ARG A 205 19.65 -32.04 8.88
C ARG A 205 20.05 -33.29 8.09
N ASP A 206 19.94 -33.28 6.77
CA ASP A 206 20.32 -34.42 5.93
C ASP A 206 21.83 -34.68 6.03
N ALA A 207 22.67 -33.63 6.06
CA ALA A 207 24.11 -33.77 6.32
C ALA A 207 24.38 -34.43 7.70
N GLN A 208 23.73 -33.95 8.76
CA GLN A 208 23.85 -34.53 10.11
C GLN A 208 23.37 -35.99 10.19
N ILE A 209 22.35 -36.36 9.42
CA ILE A 209 21.89 -37.76 9.32
C ILE A 209 22.94 -38.63 8.65
N LEU A 210 23.58 -38.15 7.58
CA LEU A 210 24.66 -38.87 6.90
C LEU A 210 25.90 -38.99 7.80
N GLU A 211 26.31 -37.92 8.48
CA GLU A 211 27.38 -37.94 9.49
C GLU A 211 27.09 -38.98 10.59
N LYS A 212 25.88 -38.97 11.16
CA LYS A 212 25.48 -39.96 12.17
C LYS A 212 25.51 -41.39 11.65
N GLN A 213 25.11 -41.63 10.40
CA GLN A 213 25.19 -42.96 9.77
C GLN A 213 26.63 -43.41 9.53
N LEU A 214 27.55 -42.49 9.22
CA LEU A 214 28.98 -42.79 9.10
C LEU A 214 29.57 -43.15 10.46
N ILE A 215 29.33 -42.33 11.48
CA ILE A 215 29.75 -42.59 12.87
C ILE A 215 29.23 -43.96 13.35
N GLN A 216 27.97 -44.29 13.09
CA GLN A 216 27.44 -45.61 13.47
C GLN A 216 28.18 -46.76 12.77
N LYS A 217 28.49 -46.64 11.48
CA LYS A 217 29.25 -47.67 10.75
C LYS A 217 30.68 -47.84 11.26
N GLU A 218 31.31 -46.74 11.67
CA GLU A 218 32.65 -46.75 12.28
C GLU A 218 32.62 -47.40 13.68
N LEU A 219 31.62 -47.08 14.50
CA LEU A 219 31.39 -47.74 15.79
C LEU A 219 31.10 -49.25 15.61
N ASP A 220 30.18 -49.63 14.72
CA ASP A 220 29.87 -51.02 14.41
C ASP A 220 31.10 -51.82 13.93
N ALA A 221 32.05 -51.14 13.25
CA ALA A 221 33.29 -51.76 12.77
C ALA A 221 34.29 -51.97 13.91
N GLU A 222 34.46 -51.00 14.81
CA GLU A 222 35.33 -51.13 15.97
C GLU A 222 34.75 -52.11 17.01
N GLU A 223 33.43 -52.16 17.21
CA GLU A 223 32.76 -53.19 18.00
C GLU A 223 33.02 -54.60 17.44
N LYS A 224 32.94 -54.80 16.12
CA LYS A 224 33.29 -56.08 15.49
C LYS A 224 34.75 -56.45 15.71
N ARG A 225 35.67 -55.48 15.64
CA ARG A 225 37.10 -55.69 15.91
C ARG A 225 37.36 -56.07 17.38
N LEU A 226 36.70 -55.41 18.33
CA LEU A 226 36.78 -55.75 19.75
C LEU A 226 36.18 -57.13 20.04
N ASN A 227 35.02 -57.46 19.45
CA ASN A 227 34.41 -58.79 19.58
C ASN A 227 35.31 -59.90 19.02
N GLN A 228 36.00 -59.67 17.90
CA GLN A 228 37.01 -60.61 17.38
C GLN A 228 38.19 -60.77 18.34
N MET A 229 38.67 -59.68 18.95
CA MET A 229 39.75 -59.73 19.94
C MET A 229 39.34 -60.54 21.18
N MET A 230 38.15 -60.27 21.72
CA MET A 230 37.60 -61.00 22.88
C MET A 230 37.36 -62.49 22.56
N GLU A 231 36.89 -62.83 21.36
CA GLU A 231 36.71 -64.23 20.95
C GLU A 231 38.06 -64.96 20.81
N VAL A 232 39.09 -64.29 20.30
CA VAL A 232 40.47 -64.83 20.26
C VAL A 232 41.01 -65.06 21.69
N GLU A 233 40.76 -64.15 22.63
CA GLU A 233 41.14 -64.37 24.04
C GLU A 233 40.34 -65.50 24.70
N ARG A 234 39.04 -65.61 24.41
CA ARG A 234 38.19 -66.73 24.86
C ARG A 234 38.72 -68.06 24.34
N GLN A 235 39.06 -68.15 23.04
CA GLN A 235 39.66 -69.33 22.43
C GLN A 235 41.01 -69.69 23.06
N LYS A 236 41.89 -68.72 23.28
CA LYS A 236 43.17 -68.92 24.02
C LYS A 236 42.94 -69.38 25.46
N SER A 237 41.83 -68.99 26.10
CA SER A 237 41.46 -69.48 27.44
C SER A 237 41.02 -70.95 27.40
N VAL A 238 40.15 -71.31 26.44
CA VAL A 238 39.71 -72.69 26.22
C VAL A 238 40.89 -73.60 25.88
N GLN A 239 41.78 -73.20 24.97
CA GLN A 239 42.99 -73.95 24.60
C GLN A 239 43.89 -74.23 25.81
N ARG A 240 44.14 -73.23 26.67
CA ARG A 240 44.90 -73.43 27.93
C ARG A 240 44.22 -74.42 28.86
N GLN A 241 42.90 -74.38 28.97
CA GLN A 241 42.13 -75.34 29.78
C GLN A 241 42.19 -76.76 29.20
N GLU A 242 42.05 -76.91 27.88
CA GLU A 242 42.17 -78.18 27.17
C GLU A 242 43.56 -78.80 27.30
N GLU A 243 44.63 -77.99 27.29
CA GLU A 243 45.99 -78.42 27.56
C GLU A 243 46.18 -78.94 28.99
N LEU A 244 45.61 -78.25 29.99
CA LEU A 244 45.61 -78.71 31.38
C LEU A 244 44.81 -80.02 31.53
N ASP A 245 43.68 -80.15 30.84
CA ASP A 245 42.89 -81.39 30.82
C ASP A 245 43.57 -82.51 30.02
N ARG A 246 44.39 -82.18 29.02
CA ARG A 246 45.24 -83.15 28.31
C ARG A 246 46.34 -83.68 29.24
N LYS A 247 47.06 -82.80 29.94
CA LYS A 247 48.06 -83.19 30.95
C LYS A 247 47.45 -84.06 32.05
N ARG A 248 46.30 -83.67 32.62
CA ARG A 248 45.55 -84.48 33.60
C ARG A 248 44.99 -85.80 33.04
N ARG A 249 44.81 -85.93 31.72
CA ARG A 249 44.48 -87.21 31.07
C ARG A 249 45.72 -88.09 30.91
N GLU A 250 46.83 -87.51 30.45
CA GLU A 250 48.12 -88.20 30.33
C GLU A 250 48.60 -88.75 31.69
N GLU A 251 48.50 -87.96 32.76
CA GLU A 251 48.81 -88.39 34.14
C GLU A 251 47.93 -89.56 34.60
N ARG A 252 46.61 -89.49 34.37
CA ARG A 252 45.69 -90.60 34.66
C ARG A 252 46.01 -91.86 33.86
N ILE A 253 46.45 -91.72 32.60
CA ILE A 253 46.88 -92.85 31.78
C ILE A 253 48.17 -93.46 32.32
N ARG A 254 49.15 -92.64 32.75
CA ARG A 254 50.39 -93.12 33.40
C ARG A 254 50.07 -93.84 34.71
N GLY A 255 49.24 -93.27 35.57
CA GLY A 255 48.78 -93.91 36.82
C GLY A 255 48.06 -95.23 36.56
N ARG A 256 47.15 -95.28 35.58
CA ARG A 256 46.49 -96.53 35.16
C ARG A 256 47.49 -97.59 34.69
N ARG A 257 48.48 -97.23 33.87
CA ARG A 257 49.52 -98.18 33.40
C ARG A 257 50.28 -98.77 34.59
N HIS A 258 50.68 -97.94 35.55
CA HIS A 258 51.41 -98.41 36.73
C HIS A 258 50.57 -99.33 37.63
N ILE A 259 49.26 -99.11 37.74
CA ILE A 259 48.34 -100.03 38.44
C ILE A 259 48.21 -101.36 37.68
N VAL A 260 48.19 -101.35 36.34
CA VAL A 260 48.17 -102.58 35.53
C VAL A 260 49.48 -103.35 35.70
N GLU A 261 50.64 -102.68 35.63
CA GLU A 261 51.96 -103.28 35.89
C GLU A 261 52.04 -103.88 37.32
N GLN A 262 51.42 -103.26 38.33
CA GLN A 262 51.30 -103.82 39.67
C GLN A 262 50.36 -105.03 39.73
N MET A 263 49.24 -105.02 38.99
CA MET A 263 48.34 -106.16 38.89
C MET A 263 49.02 -107.36 38.21
N GLU A 264 49.78 -107.13 37.15
CA GLU A 264 50.54 -108.16 36.44
C GLU A 264 51.57 -108.80 37.37
N LYS A 265 52.40 -108.01 38.08
CA LYS A 265 53.34 -108.52 39.08
C LYS A 265 52.66 -109.29 40.23
N ASN A 266 51.56 -108.77 40.76
CA ASN A 266 50.77 -109.46 41.79
C ASN A 266 50.15 -110.76 41.26
N GLN A 267 49.86 -110.84 39.95
CA GLN A 267 49.36 -112.05 39.31
C GLN A 267 50.48 -113.08 39.08
N GLU A 268 51.67 -112.64 38.68
CA GLU A 268 52.90 -113.45 38.61
C GLU A 268 53.25 -114.05 39.99
N GLU A 269 53.31 -113.22 41.04
CA GLU A 269 53.52 -113.67 42.42
C GLU A 269 52.44 -114.67 42.88
N ARG A 270 51.17 -114.43 42.52
CA ARG A 270 50.08 -115.38 42.81
C ARG A 270 50.20 -116.69 42.04
N SER A 271 50.70 -116.69 40.81
CA SER A 271 50.98 -117.93 40.07
C SER A 271 52.13 -118.71 40.70
N LEU A 272 53.23 -118.05 41.08
CA LEU A 272 54.35 -118.69 41.79
C LEU A 272 53.89 -119.29 43.13
N LEU A 273 53.07 -118.56 43.89
CA LEU A 273 52.44 -119.06 45.12
C LEU A 273 51.36 -120.13 44.86
N ALA A 274 50.84 -120.27 43.65
CA ALA A 274 49.94 -121.35 43.26
C ALA A 274 50.74 -122.60 42.92
N GLU A 275 51.81 -122.48 42.14
CA GLU A 275 52.77 -123.58 41.84
C GLU A 275 53.38 -124.17 43.12
N GLN A 276 53.82 -123.32 44.06
CA GLN A 276 54.29 -123.79 45.38
C GLN A 276 53.22 -124.57 46.14
N ARG A 277 51.97 -124.09 46.15
CA ARG A 277 50.85 -124.81 46.78
C ARG A 277 50.40 -126.03 46.00
N GLU A 278 50.69 -126.14 44.70
CA GLU A 278 50.47 -127.37 43.94
C GLU A 278 51.54 -128.41 44.28
N GLN A 279 52.80 -128.02 44.44
CA GLN A 279 53.85 -128.92 44.97
C GLN A 279 53.52 -129.41 46.39
N GLU A 280 53.03 -128.54 47.28
CA GLU A 280 52.54 -128.94 48.61
C GLU A 280 51.30 -129.84 48.54
N LYS A 281 50.37 -129.57 47.60
CA LYS A 281 49.18 -130.41 47.39
C LYS A 281 49.55 -131.78 46.82
N GLU A 282 50.51 -131.88 45.91
CA GLU A 282 50.98 -133.16 45.38
C GLU A 282 51.55 -134.01 46.52
N GLN A 283 52.41 -133.42 47.37
CA GLN A 283 52.91 -134.09 48.58
C GLN A 283 51.79 -134.50 49.55
N MET A 284 50.76 -133.66 49.72
CA MET A 284 49.57 -133.98 50.53
C MET A 284 48.64 -135.00 49.88
N LEU A 285 48.57 -135.06 48.55
CA LEU A 285 47.77 -136.04 47.79
C LEU A 285 48.45 -137.41 47.85
N GLU A 286 49.78 -137.48 47.70
CA GLU A 286 50.56 -138.71 47.97
C GLU A 286 50.39 -139.21 49.41
N TYR A 287 50.05 -138.33 50.36
CA TYR A 287 49.73 -138.71 51.74
C TYR A 287 48.25 -139.09 51.92
N MET A 288 47.32 -138.42 51.24
CA MET A 288 45.88 -138.73 51.28
C MET A 288 45.49 -139.96 50.46
N GLU A 289 46.19 -140.28 49.37
CA GLU A 289 45.94 -141.49 48.58
C GLU A 289 46.20 -142.75 49.42
N LYS A 290 47.28 -142.74 50.21
CA LYS A 290 47.57 -143.75 51.25
C LYS A 290 46.45 -143.90 52.29
N LEU A 291 45.66 -142.86 52.55
CA LEU A 291 44.53 -142.87 53.49
C LEU A 291 43.21 -143.24 52.78
N GLN A 292 43.02 -142.88 51.51
CA GLN A 292 41.84 -143.22 50.72
C GLN A 292 41.82 -144.71 50.33
N GLU A 293 42.98 -145.35 50.21
CA GLU A 293 43.09 -146.81 50.18
C GLU A 293 42.57 -147.50 51.45
N GLU A 294 42.53 -146.78 52.59
CA GLU A 294 41.92 -147.23 53.84
C GLU A 294 40.41 -146.91 53.86
N ASP A 295 39.99 -145.67 53.53
CA ASP A 295 38.59 -145.20 53.57
C ASP A 295 37.65 -145.82 52.51
N LEU A 296 38.14 -146.21 51.33
CA LEU A 296 37.30 -146.87 50.31
C LEU A 296 36.73 -148.21 50.80
N ARG A 297 37.34 -148.82 51.82
CA ARG A 297 36.87 -150.05 52.49
C ARG A 297 35.59 -149.81 53.32
N ASP A 298 35.26 -148.56 53.64
CA ASP A 298 34.11 -148.19 54.48
C ASP A 298 32.89 -147.67 53.70
N LEU A 299 33.08 -147.01 52.54
CA LEU A 299 32.00 -146.23 51.91
C LEU A 299 30.94 -147.04 51.14
N GLU A 300 31.26 -148.26 50.71
CA GLU A 300 30.30 -149.17 50.04
C GLU A 300 29.06 -149.47 50.90
N GLN A 301 29.15 -149.21 52.21
CA GLN A 301 28.13 -149.51 53.21
C GLN A 301 26.92 -148.53 53.22
N ARG A 302 26.95 -147.37 52.53
CA ARG A 302 25.97 -146.26 52.78
C ARG A 302 24.96 -145.88 51.68
N HIS A 303 25.18 -146.16 50.39
CA HIS A 303 24.45 -145.47 49.29
C HIS A 303 22.91 -145.72 49.24
N GLN A 304 22.42 -146.79 49.87
CA GLN A 304 21.15 -147.46 49.56
C GLN A 304 19.84 -146.73 50.02
N GLN A 305 19.85 -145.44 50.38
CA GLN A 305 18.79 -144.84 51.22
C GLN A 305 17.90 -143.67 50.66
N LYS A 306 18.26 -142.93 49.59
CA LYS A 306 17.84 -141.50 49.44
C LYS A 306 16.66 -141.09 48.51
N LEU A 307 16.12 -141.96 47.64
CA LEU A 307 15.43 -141.58 46.38
C LEU A 307 13.98 -140.99 46.39
N LYS A 308 13.42 -140.43 47.48
CA LYS A 308 11.94 -140.47 47.71
C LYS A 308 11.08 -139.15 47.77
N MET A 309 11.54 -137.93 47.37
CA MET A 309 10.98 -136.67 47.99
C MET A 309 10.40 -135.50 47.11
N GLN A 310 10.29 -135.53 45.77
CA GLN A 310 10.47 -134.28 44.97
C GLN A 310 9.27 -133.62 44.18
N ALA A 311 7.98 -133.83 44.48
CA ALA A 311 6.91 -133.64 43.47
C ALA A 311 5.99 -132.36 43.47
N GLU A 312 6.06 -131.43 44.43
CA GLU A 312 4.82 -130.74 44.90
C GLU A 312 4.53 -129.26 44.46
N ILE A 313 5.42 -128.55 43.76
CA ILE A 313 5.50 -127.05 43.82
C ILE A 313 4.70 -126.22 42.77
N LYS A 314 4.17 -126.78 41.66
CA LYS A 314 3.93 -126.04 40.39
C LYS A 314 2.69 -125.09 40.21
N ARG A 315 1.90 -124.70 41.23
CA ARG A 315 0.50 -124.23 41.01
C ARG A 315 0.11 -122.74 41.08
N ILE A 316 0.99 -121.77 41.35
CA ILE A 316 0.57 -120.47 41.99
C ILE A 316 0.48 -119.20 41.09
N ASN A 317 0.84 -119.20 39.80
CA ASN A 317 1.39 -117.99 39.14
C ASN A 317 0.51 -117.06 38.25
N ASP A 318 -0.79 -117.31 37.99
CA ASP A 318 -1.46 -116.75 36.78
C ASP A 318 -2.39 -115.50 36.92
N GLU A 319 -2.59 -114.89 38.11
CA GLU A 319 -3.74 -113.96 38.32
C GLU A 319 -3.52 -112.45 38.05
N THR A 320 -2.29 -111.95 37.91
CA THR A 320 -1.95 -110.54 38.25
C THR A 320 -2.18 -109.44 37.19
N GLN A 321 -2.73 -109.72 35.99
CA GLN A 321 -2.44 -108.88 34.80
C GLN A 321 -3.48 -107.81 34.35
N ARG A 322 -4.65 -107.63 34.98
CA ARG A 322 -5.80 -106.93 34.34
C ARG A 322 -6.03 -105.42 34.62
N GLN A 323 -5.35 -104.78 35.58
CA GLN A 323 -5.84 -103.51 36.18
C GLN A 323 -5.44 -102.15 35.52
N LYS A 324 -4.91 -102.10 34.29
CA LYS A 324 -4.10 -100.93 33.83
C LYS A 324 -4.71 -99.96 32.80
N ALA A 325 -6.00 -100.02 32.48
CA ALA A 325 -6.56 -99.42 31.26
C ALA A 325 -7.37 -98.10 31.37
N GLU A 326 -7.79 -97.67 32.57
CA GLU A 326 -8.92 -96.71 32.69
C GLU A 326 -8.59 -95.20 32.74
N LEU A 327 -7.32 -94.80 32.84
CA LEU A 327 -6.94 -93.43 33.25
C LEU A 327 -6.94 -92.33 32.14
N LEU A 328 -7.15 -92.67 30.86
CA LEU A 328 -6.83 -91.77 29.73
C LEU A 328 -7.96 -90.84 29.22
N ALA A 329 -9.09 -90.73 29.92
CA ALA A 329 -10.32 -90.15 29.35
C ALA A 329 -10.62 -88.67 29.72
N GLN A 330 -9.90 -88.02 30.64
CA GLN A 330 -10.41 -86.81 31.33
C GLN A 330 -9.96 -85.43 30.79
N GLU A 331 -8.98 -85.33 29.88
CA GLU A 331 -8.33 -84.02 29.58
C GLU A 331 -9.00 -83.12 28.50
N LYS A 332 -10.11 -83.51 27.87
CA LYS A 332 -10.63 -82.84 26.65
C LYS A 332 -11.62 -81.66 26.84
N LEU A 333 -11.79 -81.11 28.05
CA LEU A 333 -12.92 -80.21 28.38
C LEU A 333 -12.58 -78.72 28.64
N ALA A 334 -11.32 -78.27 28.52
CA ALA A 334 -10.91 -76.95 29.02
C ALA A 334 -10.97 -75.75 28.02
N ASP A 335 -10.85 -75.98 26.71
CA ASP A 335 -10.42 -74.91 25.77
C ASP A 335 -11.52 -74.08 25.06
N GLN A 336 -12.79 -74.17 25.45
CA GLN A 336 -13.90 -73.56 24.67
C GLN A 336 -14.45 -72.21 25.18
N MET A 337 -13.94 -71.64 26.28
CA MET A 337 -14.63 -70.54 27.00
C MET A 337 -14.14 -69.09 26.72
N VAL A 338 -13.05 -68.88 25.96
CA VAL A 338 -12.36 -67.56 25.91
C VAL A 338 -12.71 -66.68 24.69
N MET A 339 -13.44 -67.20 23.68
CA MET A 339 -13.61 -66.53 22.37
C MET A 339 -14.91 -65.71 22.18
N GLU A 340 -15.90 -65.77 23.08
CA GLU A 340 -17.26 -65.23 22.83
C GLU A 340 -17.52 -63.78 23.32
N PHE A 341 -16.70 -63.22 24.24
CA PHE A 341 -17.12 -62.04 24.99
C PHE A 341 -16.84 -60.67 24.32
N THR A 342 -15.84 -60.59 23.42
CA THR A 342 -15.36 -59.28 22.90
C THR A 342 -16.15 -58.73 21.71
N LYS A 343 -17.02 -59.51 21.06
CA LYS A 343 -17.71 -59.11 19.82
C LYS A 343 -19.03 -58.34 19.99
N LYS A 344 -19.60 -58.24 21.20
CA LYS A 344 -20.99 -57.78 21.42
C LYS A 344 -21.17 -56.32 21.87
N LYS A 345 -20.10 -55.53 22.04
CA LYS A 345 -20.19 -54.15 22.61
C LYS A 345 -20.19 -53.00 21.58
N MET A 346 -19.57 -53.14 20.43
CA MET A 346 -19.34 -52.04 19.46
C MET A 346 -20.54 -51.70 18.54
N ALA A 347 -21.72 -52.29 18.77
CA ALA A 347 -22.85 -52.27 17.83
C ALA A 347 -24.09 -51.49 18.34
N ARG A 348 -23.91 -50.51 19.23
CA ARG A 348 -25.04 -49.76 19.85
C ARG A 348 -24.93 -48.23 19.89
N GLU A 349 -23.84 -47.65 19.39
CA GLU A 349 -23.61 -46.19 19.47
C GLU A 349 -23.75 -45.46 18.12
N ALA A 350 -24.16 -46.17 17.04
CA ALA A 350 -24.20 -45.62 15.68
C ALA A 350 -25.60 -45.29 15.12
N GLU A 351 -26.70 -45.59 15.84
CA GLU A 351 -28.06 -45.53 15.28
C GLU A 351 -28.96 -44.39 15.80
N PHE A 352 -28.53 -43.62 16.82
CA PHE A 352 -29.38 -42.57 17.42
C PHE A 352 -29.11 -41.14 16.88
N GLU A 353 -28.04 -40.93 16.11
CA GLU A 353 -27.62 -39.59 15.64
C GLU A 353 -28.22 -39.22 14.26
N ALA A 354 -28.96 -40.14 13.62
CA ALA A 354 -29.52 -39.95 12.28
C ALA A 354 -31.03 -39.62 12.25
N GLU A 355 -31.70 -39.52 13.41
CA GLU A 355 -33.17 -39.42 13.46
C GLU A 355 -33.72 -37.97 13.51
N GLN A 356 -33.63 -37.29 12.36
CA GLN A 356 -34.61 -36.28 11.89
C GLN A 356 -34.65 -34.92 12.65
N GLU A 357 -34.32 -33.75 12.09
CA GLU A 357 -34.12 -33.31 10.69
C GLU A 357 -35.33 -33.45 9.73
N ARG A 358 -36.56 -33.73 10.19
CA ARG A 358 -37.74 -33.85 9.27
C ARG A 358 -38.74 -32.68 9.19
N ILE A 359 -38.85 -31.78 10.16
CA ILE A 359 -40.00 -30.85 10.23
C ILE A 359 -39.54 -29.47 10.74
N ARG A 360 -39.36 -28.42 9.93
CA ARG A 360 -39.62 -28.17 8.49
C ARG A 360 -41.08 -28.07 8.01
N ARG A 361 -42.02 -27.81 8.92
CA ARG A 361 -43.37 -27.26 8.61
C ARG A 361 -43.72 -26.21 9.67
N GLU A 362 -44.39 -25.13 9.26
CA GLU A 362 -44.80 -23.94 10.05
C GLU A 362 -43.98 -22.64 9.90
N LYS A 363 -43.28 -22.49 8.76
CA LYS A 363 -43.45 -21.23 8.01
C LYS A 363 -44.79 -21.31 7.26
N GLU A 364 -45.42 -20.15 7.07
CA GLU A 364 -46.74 -19.94 6.46
C GLU A 364 -47.90 -20.39 7.38
N LYS A 365 -48.93 -19.59 7.65
CA LYS A 365 -49.56 -18.50 6.90
C LYS A 365 -50.19 -17.48 7.88
N GLU A 366 -50.04 -16.16 7.70
CA GLU A 366 -50.91 -15.28 6.86
C GLU A 366 -52.07 -14.67 7.68
N ILE A 367 -52.84 -13.77 7.05
CA ILE A 367 -54.11 -13.20 7.52
C ILE A 367 -53.94 -12.17 8.65
N ALA A 368 -53.47 -10.96 8.36
CA ALA A 368 -54.24 -9.92 7.64
C ALA A 368 -55.61 -9.63 8.28
N ARG A 369 -55.65 -8.86 9.39
CA ARG A 369 -56.94 -8.40 9.95
C ARG A 369 -57.01 -7.03 10.64
N LEU A 370 -55.91 -6.32 10.88
CA LEU A 370 -55.95 -5.02 11.59
C LEU A 370 -55.25 -3.89 10.81
N ARG A 371 -55.83 -3.55 9.64
CA ARG A 371 -55.47 -2.36 8.84
C ARG A 371 -56.66 -1.75 8.07
N ALA A 372 -57.90 -2.04 8.47
CA ALA A 372 -59.11 -1.77 7.69
C ALA A 372 -60.31 -1.27 8.52
N MET A 373 -60.09 -0.33 9.45
CA MET A 373 -61.18 0.19 10.30
C MET A 373 -60.85 1.59 10.88
N GLN A 374 -61.03 2.66 10.08
CA GLN A 374 -61.47 4.02 10.46
C GLN A 374 -61.06 5.08 9.43
N GLU A 375 -61.96 5.39 8.48
CA GLU A 375 -62.07 6.73 7.86
C GLU A 375 -63.46 6.89 7.19
N LYS A 376 -64.35 7.69 7.79
CA LYS A 376 -65.51 8.40 7.18
C LYS A 376 -66.45 8.97 8.26
N ALA A 377 -66.47 10.29 8.41
CA ALA A 377 -67.50 11.02 9.15
C ALA A 377 -67.61 12.46 8.60
N GLN A 378 -68.73 12.82 7.97
CA GLN A 378 -69.05 14.18 7.53
C GLN A 378 -70.58 14.39 7.37
N ASP A 379 -71.05 15.48 8.00
CA ASP A 379 -72.12 16.44 7.64
C ASP A 379 -73.61 16.07 7.48
N TYR A 380 -74.46 16.88 8.15
CA TYR A 380 -75.90 17.06 7.90
C TYR A 380 -76.43 18.34 8.60
N GLN A 381 -76.64 19.47 7.90
CA GLN A 381 -77.33 20.67 8.46
C GLN A 381 -77.72 21.73 7.40
N ALA A 382 -78.85 21.58 6.71
CA ALA A 382 -79.42 22.62 5.85
C ALA A 382 -80.93 22.44 5.57
N GLU A 383 -81.81 23.15 6.30
CA GLU A 383 -83.21 23.48 5.89
C GLU A 383 -83.94 24.34 6.97
N LYS A 384 -84.44 25.56 6.62
CA LYS A 384 -85.79 26.12 6.92
C LYS A 384 -85.96 27.68 6.88
N ASP A 385 -87.19 28.09 6.50
CA ASP A 385 -88.00 29.30 6.86
C ASP A 385 -88.21 30.51 5.89
N ALA A 386 -89.51 30.90 5.67
CA ALA A 386 -89.98 32.11 4.94
C ALA A 386 -91.53 32.47 5.08
N LEU A 387 -91.93 33.75 4.82
CA LEU A 387 -93.26 34.34 4.36
C LEU A 387 -94.45 34.84 5.30
N ARG A 388 -94.97 36.11 5.13
CA ARG A 388 -96.39 36.64 5.40
C ARG A 388 -96.68 38.18 5.05
N ALA A 389 -97.85 38.67 4.51
CA ALA A 389 -98.28 40.14 4.36
C ALA A 389 -99.74 40.59 3.80
N LYS A 390 -100.26 41.85 4.11
CA LYS A 390 -101.10 42.91 3.34
C LYS A 390 -102.70 43.15 3.25
N ARG A 391 -103.24 44.45 3.25
CA ARG A 391 -104.34 45.16 2.40
C ARG A 391 -105.08 46.50 2.92
N ASN A 392 -105.50 47.50 2.05
CA ASN A 392 -106.70 48.51 2.10
C ASN A 392 -106.60 50.01 1.51
N GLN A 393 -107.76 50.73 1.27
CA GLN A 393 -108.12 52.24 1.23
C GLN A 393 -108.30 53.14 -0.08
N GLU A 394 -109.16 54.23 -0.10
CA GLU A 394 -109.61 55.14 -1.26
C GLU A 394 -110.27 56.58 -0.96
N PHE A 395 -110.75 57.40 -1.97
CA PHE A 395 -111.81 58.55 -2.03
C PHE A 395 -111.49 60.12 -2.28
N ALA A 396 -112.37 60.97 -2.94
CA ALA A 396 -112.27 62.49 -3.21
C ALA A 396 -113.54 63.31 -3.77
N ASP A 397 -113.58 64.70 -3.94
CA ASP A 397 -114.76 65.53 -4.49
C ASP A 397 -114.66 66.99 -5.21
N ARG A 398 -115.39 68.13 -4.87
CA ARG A 398 -115.96 69.27 -5.80
C ARG A 398 -115.58 70.83 -5.64
N GLU A 399 -116.49 71.83 -5.96
CA GLU A 399 -116.48 73.37 -5.82
C GLU A 399 -115.90 74.32 -6.95
N TRP A 400 -116.53 74.47 -8.14
CA TRP A 400 -115.74 74.61 -9.40
C TRP A 400 -115.83 75.87 -10.35
N ARG A 401 -116.98 76.48 -10.67
CA ARG A 401 -117.14 77.20 -11.99
C ARG A 401 -116.80 78.70 -12.16
N ARG A 402 -117.17 79.65 -11.28
CA ARG A 402 -116.97 81.11 -11.59
C ARG A 402 -115.51 81.56 -11.52
N LYS A 403 -114.70 80.76 -10.79
CA LYS A 403 -113.24 80.70 -10.75
C LYS A 403 -112.58 80.38 -12.12
N GLU A 404 -113.31 80.38 -13.23
CA GLU A 404 -112.78 80.05 -14.56
C GLU A 404 -112.26 81.26 -15.35
N LYS A 405 -113.08 82.33 -15.52
CA LYS A 405 -112.94 83.23 -16.69
C LYS A 405 -112.01 84.43 -16.48
N GLU A 406 -112.03 85.07 -15.32
CA GLU A 406 -111.01 86.09 -14.98
C GLU A 406 -109.67 85.42 -14.68
N ASN A 407 -109.74 84.23 -14.05
CA ASN A 407 -108.64 83.29 -14.04
C ASN A 407 -108.19 82.93 -15.47
N ALA A 408 -109.02 82.94 -16.52
CA ALA A 408 -108.59 82.60 -17.89
C ALA A 408 -107.66 83.65 -18.51
N GLN A 409 -107.90 84.96 -18.32
CA GLN A 409 -106.97 85.99 -18.83
C GLN A 409 -105.67 86.03 -18.01
N LYS A 410 -105.77 85.96 -16.68
CA LYS A 410 -104.59 85.83 -15.80
C LYS A 410 -103.84 84.52 -16.06
N LYS A 411 -104.54 83.41 -16.33
CA LYS A 411 -103.97 82.13 -16.82
C LYS A 411 -103.25 82.36 -18.15
N LEU A 412 -103.77 83.16 -19.08
CA LEU A 412 -103.16 83.34 -20.41
C LEU A 412 -101.88 84.19 -20.37
N GLU A 413 -101.85 85.27 -19.59
CA GLU A 413 -100.62 86.05 -19.37
C GLU A 413 -99.59 85.30 -18.52
N THR A 414 -100.04 84.61 -17.46
CA THR A 414 -99.15 83.72 -16.69
C THR A 414 -98.71 82.53 -17.53
N GLU A 415 -99.52 81.97 -18.42
CA GLU A 415 -99.12 80.93 -19.38
C GLU A 415 -98.10 81.47 -20.38
N ALA A 416 -98.18 82.73 -20.81
CA ALA A 416 -97.19 83.33 -21.70
C ALA A 416 -95.83 83.51 -20.98
N MET A 417 -95.85 84.02 -19.74
CA MET A 417 -94.66 84.11 -18.88
C MET A 417 -94.10 82.72 -18.53
N LEU A 418 -94.96 81.77 -18.16
CA LEU A 418 -94.60 80.39 -17.87
C LEU A 418 -94.10 79.67 -19.13
N ARG A 419 -94.61 79.96 -20.34
CA ARG A 419 -94.07 79.43 -21.59
C ARG A 419 -92.68 79.97 -21.86
N LYS A 420 -92.42 81.26 -21.69
CA LYS A 420 -91.08 81.85 -21.82
C LYS A 420 -90.11 81.24 -20.80
N SER A 421 -90.47 81.26 -19.52
CA SER A 421 -89.66 80.65 -18.45
C SER A 421 -89.49 79.13 -18.64
N ARG A 422 -90.48 78.42 -19.19
CA ARG A 422 -90.37 76.99 -19.52
C ARG A 422 -89.46 76.74 -20.72
N LEU A 423 -89.46 77.59 -21.74
CA LEU A 423 -88.50 77.53 -22.84
C LEU A 423 -87.07 77.82 -22.35
N GLU A 424 -86.89 78.82 -21.48
CA GLU A 424 -85.61 79.12 -20.83
C GLU A 424 -85.15 77.96 -19.93
N GLN A 425 -86.05 77.35 -19.15
CA GLN A 425 -85.75 76.15 -18.35
C GLN A 425 -85.45 74.93 -19.22
N VAL A 426 -86.09 74.77 -20.37
CA VAL A 426 -85.80 73.68 -21.33
C VAL A 426 -84.42 73.90 -21.93
N ALA A 427 -84.14 75.09 -22.47
CA ALA A 427 -82.82 75.42 -23.02
C ALA A 427 -81.70 75.31 -21.97
N PHE A 428 -81.95 75.73 -20.73
CA PHE A 428 -81.00 75.56 -19.62
C PHE A 428 -80.81 74.09 -19.26
N LYS A 429 -81.88 73.28 -19.23
CA LYS A 429 -81.79 71.82 -19.00
C LYS A 429 -81.06 71.12 -20.13
N GLU A 430 -81.33 71.47 -21.39
CA GLU A 430 -80.64 70.94 -22.57
C GLU A 430 -79.15 71.29 -22.55
N HIS A 431 -78.79 72.54 -22.25
CA HIS A 431 -77.40 72.95 -22.07
C HIS A 431 -76.72 72.21 -20.91
N THR A 432 -77.38 72.09 -19.76
CA THR A 432 -76.85 71.38 -18.59
C THR A 432 -76.65 69.89 -18.89
N LEU A 433 -77.62 69.26 -19.58
CA LEU A 433 -77.53 67.86 -20.02
C LEU A 433 -76.41 67.66 -21.05
N ALA A 434 -76.24 68.59 -22.00
CA ALA A 434 -75.14 68.54 -22.96
C ALA A 434 -73.77 68.65 -22.29
N VAL A 435 -73.63 69.55 -21.30
CA VAL A 435 -72.41 69.65 -20.47
C VAL A 435 -72.18 68.38 -19.64
N GLN A 436 -73.24 67.77 -19.10
CA GLN A 436 -73.17 66.50 -18.37
C GLN A 436 -72.67 65.38 -19.30
N VAL A 437 -73.28 65.20 -20.46
CA VAL A 437 -72.91 64.18 -21.46
C VAL A 437 -71.46 64.37 -21.95
N GLN A 438 -70.97 65.60 -22.06
CA GLN A 438 -69.55 65.83 -22.40
C GLN A 438 -68.61 65.46 -21.25
N ARG A 439 -68.96 65.77 -19.99
CA ARG A 439 -68.20 65.31 -18.81
C ARG A 439 -68.16 63.79 -18.72
N ASP A 440 -69.32 63.13 -18.90
CA ASP A 440 -69.42 61.67 -18.87
C ASP A 440 -68.57 61.02 -19.98
N ARG A 441 -68.49 61.65 -21.17
CA ARG A 441 -67.59 61.23 -22.26
C ARG A 441 -66.12 61.44 -21.91
N ASP A 442 -65.75 62.62 -21.41
CA ASP A 442 -64.36 62.91 -20.99
C ASP A 442 -63.90 61.95 -19.89
N GLU A 443 -64.77 61.63 -18.93
CA GLU A 443 -64.51 60.66 -17.86
C GLU A 443 -64.38 59.24 -18.42
N PHE A 444 -65.27 58.82 -19.32
CA PHE A 444 -65.18 57.52 -19.99
C PHE A 444 -63.90 57.38 -20.83
N GLU A 445 -63.49 58.42 -21.56
CA GLU A 445 -62.23 58.45 -22.30
C GLU A 445 -60.99 58.46 -21.40
N ARG A 446 -61.05 59.07 -20.21
CA ARG A 446 -59.99 58.96 -19.19
C ARG A 446 -59.90 57.55 -18.64
N ILE A 447 -61.04 56.91 -18.33
CA ILE A 447 -61.10 55.52 -17.86
C ILE A 447 -60.55 54.57 -18.93
N LEU A 448 -60.94 54.72 -20.19
CA LEU A 448 -60.41 53.91 -21.30
C LEU A 448 -58.90 54.10 -21.49
N ARG A 449 -58.39 55.33 -21.36
CA ARG A 449 -56.93 55.59 -21.41
C ARG A 449 -56.22 54.91 -20.24
N ALA A 450 -56.71 55.07 -19.02
CA ALA A 450 -56.15 54.43 -17.83
C ALA A 450 -56.17 52.89 -17.94
N GLN A 451 -57.25 52.30 -18.45
CA GLN A 451 -57.35 50.86 -18.71
C GLN A 451 -56.36 50.38 -19.77
N ARG A 452 -56.19 51.11 -20.89
CA ARG A 452 -55.19 50.79 -21.92
C ARG A 452 -53.77 50.85 -21.36
N GLU A 453 -53.43 51.90 -20.63
CA GLU A 453 -52.13 52.03 -19.96
C GLU A 453 -51.89 50.91 -18.94
N GLN A 454 -52.93 50.50 -18.20
CA GLN A 454 -52.85 49.40 -17.24
C GLN A 454 -52.58 48.06 -17.95
N ILE A 455 -53.29 47.78 -19.04
CA ILE A 455 -53.09 46.58 -19.87
C ILE A 455 -51.68 46.54 -20.48
N GLU A 456 -51.15 47.67 -20.94
CA GLU A 456 -49.77 47.73 -21.45
C GLU A 456 -48.72 47.55 -20.33
N LYS A 457 -48.93 48.15 -19.15
CA LYS A 457 -48.06 47.93 -17.97
C LYS A 457 -48.07 46.46 -17.55
N GLU A 458 -49.24 45.83 -17.49
CA GLU A 458 -49.39 44.41 -17.15
C GLU A 458 -48.73 43.52 -18.20
N ARG A 459 -48.91 43.77 -19.51
CA ARG A 459 -48.17 43.07 -20.58
C ARG A 459 -46.66 43.20 -20.43
N LEU A 460 -46.13 44.41 -20.23
CA LEU A 460 -44.70 44.65 -20.06
C LEU A 460 -44.15 43.96 -18.79
N GLU A 461 -44.93 43.87 -17.73
CA GLU A 461 -44.59 43.07 -16.56
C GLU A 461 -44.63 41.57 -16.82
N GLU A 462 -45.62 41.06 -17.55
CA GLU A 462 -45.71 39.65 -17.94
C GLU A 462 -44.56 39.23 -18.85
N GLU A 463 -44.16 40.07 -19.81
CA GLU A 463 -42.98 39.85 -20.66
C GLU A 463 -41.69 39.83 -19.84
N LYS A 464 -41.52 40.74 -18.86
CA LYS A 464 -40.39 40.71 -17.92
C LYS A 464 -40.40 39.44 -17.05
N LYS A 465 -41.58 39.02 -16.56
CA LYS A 465 -41.76 37.78 -15.77
C LYS A 465 -41.55 36.53 -16.65
N ALA A 466 -41.88 36.57 -17.94
CA ALA A 466 -41.68 35.48 -18.89
C ALA A 466 -40.20 35.34 -19.29
N THR A 467 -39.54 36.44 -19.65
CA THR A 467 -38.10 36.47 -19.95
C THR A 467 -37.27 36.08 -18.73
N GLY A 468 -37.59 36.57 -17.53
CA GLY A 468 -36.96 36.13 -16.28
C GLY A 468 -37.13 34.64 -16.00
N ARG A 469 -38.34 34.08 -16.19
CA ARG A 469 -38.59 32.62 -16.09
C ARG A 469 -37.76 31.83 -17.12
N LEU A 470 -37.62 32.34 -18.33
CA LEU A 470 -36.88 31.69 -19.41
C LEU A 470 -35.36 31.73 -19.18
N GLN A 471 -34.84 32.85 -18.67
CA GLN A 471 -33.44 32.98 -18.21
C GLN A 471 -33.15 32.00 -17.05
N HIS A 472 -34.01 31.97 -16.03
CA HIS A 472 -33.89 31.03 -14.91
C HIS A 472 -33.93 29.56 -15.37
N ALA A 473 -34.84 29.20 -16.29
CA ALA A 473 -34.90 27.86 -16.87
C ALA A 473 -33.63 27.48 -17.67
N ASN A 474 -33.06 28.44 -18.41
CA ASN A 474 -31.81 28.22 -19.15
C ASN A 474 -30.60 28.10 -18.22
N GLU A 475 -30.57 28.86 -17.12
CA GLU A 475 -29.55 28.76 -16.08
C GLU A 475 -29.63 27.41 -15.34
N LEU A 476 -30.82 26.93 -14.98
CA LEU A 476 -31.01 25.57 -14.44
C LEU A 476 -30.53 24.50 -15.44
N ARG A 477 -30.83 24.63 -16.73
CA ARG A 477 -30.30 23.73 -17.78
C ARG A 477 -28.77 23.80 -17.93
N ARG A 478 -28.14 24.94 -17.64
CA ARG A 478 -26.67 25.07 -17.59
C ARG A 478 -26.12 24.33 -16.38
N GLN A 479 -26.68 24.57 -15.19
CA GLN A 479 -26.26 23.93 -13.94
C GLN A 479 -26.43 22.40 -13.98
N VAL A 480 -27.52 21.89 -14.57
CA VAL A 480 -27.71 20.43 -14.77
C VAL A 480 -26.62 19.85 -15.67
N ARG A 481 -26.29 20.50 -16.80
CA ARG A 481 -25.21 20.05 -17.70
C ARG A 481 -23.83 20.09 -17.02
N GLU A 482 -23.54 21.14 -16.25
CA GLU A 482 -22.28 21.25 -15.50
C GLU A 482 -22.17 20.19 -14.40
N ASN A 483 -23.26 19.90 -13.67
CA ASN A 483 -23.26 18.84 -12.67
C ASN A 483 -23.15 17.45 -13.30
N GLN A 484 -23.77 17.21 -14.46
CA GLN A 484 -23.57 15.98 -15.24
C GLN A 484 -22.12 15.84 -15.70
N GLN A 485 -21.50 16.91 -16.23
CA GLN A 485 -20.08 16.91 -16.61
C GLN A 485 -19.17 16.64 -15.41
N LYS A 486 -19.42 17.27 -14.25
CA LYS A 486 -18.69 17.01 -13.00
C LYS A 486 -18.84 15.56 -12.53
N GLN A 487 -20.02 14.96 -12.63
CA GLN A 487 -20.23 13.55 -12.31
C GLN A 487 -19.48 12.61 -13.25
N VAL A 488 -19.47 12.91 -14.56
CA VAL A 488 -18.69 12.14 -15.55
C VAL A 488 -17.19 12.28 -15.28
N GLN A 489 -16.69 13.50 -15.02
CA GLN A 489 -15.28 13.74 -14.67
C GLN A 489 -14.88 13.05 -13.36
N ALA A 490 -15.71 13.11 -12.32
CA ALA A 490 -15.48 12.40 -11.06
C ALA A 490 -15.44 10.88 -11.28
N ARG A 491 -16.35 10.33 -12.12
CA ARG A 491 -16.34 8.92 -12.48
C ARG A 491 -15.07 8.53 -13.24
N ILE A 492 -14.63 9.33 -14.21
CA ILE A 492 -13.36 9.13 -14.92
C ILE A 492 -12.19 9.17 -13.93
N ALA A 493 -12.14 10.16 -13.04
CA ALA A 493 -11.09 10.25 -12.01
C ALA A 493 -11.04 9.02 -11.12
N THR A 494 -12.18 8.50 -10.64
CA THR A 494 -12.20 7.25 -9.85
C THR A 494 -11.75 6.01 -10.65
N PHE A 495 -11.99 5.97 -11.97
CA PHE A 495 -11.48 4.92 -12.83
C PHE A 495 -9.97 5.06 -13.09
N ASP A 496 -9.46 6.27 -13.27
CA ASP A 496 -8.04 6.55 -13.44
C ASP A 496 -7.25 6.30 -12.16
N GLU A 497 -7.80 6.64 -10.99
CA GLU A 497 -7.27 6.25 -9.68
C GLU A 497 -7.26 4.72 -9.52
N GLY A 498 -8.37 4.05 -9.83
CA GLY A 498 -8.43 2.58 -9.82
C GLY A 498 -7.45 1.92 -10.80
N ARG A 499 -7.18 2.55 -11.94
CA ARG A 499 -6.16 2.11 -12.90
C ARG A 499 -4.75 2.33 -12.35
N ARG A 500 -4.45 3.51 -11.79
CA ARG A 500 -3.15 3.80 -11.16
C ARG A 500 -2.85 2.83 -10.01
N LEU A 501 -3.82 2.57 -9.14
CA LEU A 501 -3.68 1.60 -8.05
C LEU A 501 -3.42 0.18 -8.57
N LYS A 502 -4.06 -0.23 -9.69
CA LYS A 502 -3.75 -1.51 -10.35
C LYS A 502 -2.33 -1.54 -10.94
N GLU A 503 -1.92 -0.49 -11.64
CA GLU A 503 -0.56 -0.38 -12.20
C GLU A 503 0.52 -0.32 -11.09
N GLU A 504 0.24 0.32 -9.96
CA GLU A 504 1.12 0.35 -8.78
C GLU A 504 1.19 -1.01 -8.07
N ALA A 505 0.06 -1.70 -7.94
CA ALA A 505 -0.01 -3.07 -7.40
C ALA A 505 0.72 -4.07 -8.31
N GLN A 506 0.57 -3.97 -9.63
CA GLN A 506 1.34 -4.75 -10.61
C GLN A 506 2.84 -4.48 -10.46
N LYS A 507 3.27 -3.21 -10.46
CA LYS A 507 4.68 -2.85 -10.24
C LYS A 507 5.20 -3.27 -8.86
N ARG A 508 4.36 -3.33 -7.82
CA ARG A 508 4.74 -3.90 -6.50
C ARG A 508 4.95 -5.41 -6.60
N HIS A 509 4.03 -6.12 -7.25
CA HIS A 509 4.12 -7.56 -7.46
C HIS A 509 5.35 -7.95 -8.29
N GLU A 510 5.58 -7.29 -9.44
CA GLU A 510 6.77 -7.49 -10.28
C GLU A 510 8.07 -7.29 -9.49
N ARG A 511 8.19 -6.20 -8.72
CA ARG A 511 9.36 -5.94 -7.85
C ARG A 511 9.55 -7.02 -6.79
N ILE A 512 8.46 -7.55 -6.21
CA ILE A 512 8.53 -8.63 -5.22
C ILE A 512 8.98 -9.94 -5.88
N GLU A 513 8.42 -10.31 -7.03
CA GLU A 513 8.82 -11.50 -7.80
C GLU A 513 10.29 -11.42 -8.26
N ASP A 514 10.76 -10.26 -8.71
CA ASP A 514 12.19 -10.02 -9.02
C ASP A 514 13.10 -10.26 -7.81
N ILE A 515 12.68 -9.81 -6.61
CA ILE A 515 13.45 -10.01 -5.38
C ILE A 515 13.39 -11.48 -4.94
N LYS A 516 12.24 -12.16 -5.06
CA LYS A 516 12.12 -13.60 -4.80
C LYS A 516 13.06 -14.41 -5.70
N ARG A 517 13.09 -14.11 -7.01
CA ARG A 517 14.03 -14.73 -7.97
C ARG A 517 15.48 -14.54 -7.55
N LYS A 518 15.89 -13.30 -7.28
CA LYS A 518 17.26 -13.00 -6.78
C LYS A 518 17.59 -13.73 -5.48
N LYS A 519 16.63 -13.86 -4.56
CA LYS A 519 16.81 -14.58 -3.28
C LYS A 519 16.94 -16.10 -3.46
N LEU A 520 16.41 -16.68 -4.53
CA LEU A 520 16.66 -18.07 -4.92
C LEU A 520 17.98 -18.24 -5.64
N GLU A 521 18.37 -17.31 -6.51
CA GLU A 521 19.70 -17.29 -7.12
C GLU A 521 20.79 -17.18 -6.05
N GLU A 522 20.60 -16.32 -5.03
CA GLU A 522 21.42 -16.28 -3.83
C GLU A 522 21.43 -17.63 -3.07
N LEU A 523 20.30 -18.33 -2.98
CA LEU A 523 20.22 -19.65 -2.33
C LEU A 523 21.01 -20.71 -3.10
N ARG A 524 20.85 -20.79 -4.42
CA ARG A 524 21.64 -21.68 -5.30
C ARG A 524 23.13 -21.33 -5.21
N ALA A 525 23.48 -20.05 -5.21
CA ALA A 525 24.86 -19.56 -5.07
C ALA A 525 25.51 -19.93 -3.72
N THR A 526 24.73 -20.17 -2.65
CA THR A 526 25.26 -20.72 -1.39
C THR A 526 25.63 -22.21 -1.45
N GLY A 527 25.51 -22.87 -2.61
CA GLY A 527 25.94 -24.26 -2.80
C GLY A 527 25.01 -25.30 -2.18
N LEU A 528 23.75 -24.94 -1.90
CA LEU A 528 22.76 -25.91 -1.44
C LEU A 528 22.43 -26.94 -2.55
N PRO A 529 22.18 -28.22 -2.20
CA PRO A 529 21.72 -29.21 -3.17
C PRO A 529 20.41 -28.78 -3.85
N GLU A 530 20.36 -28.86 -5.18
CA GLU A 530 19.27 -28.30 -6.00
C GLU A 530 17.87 -28.82 -5.63
N LYS A 531 17.78 -30.03 -5.06
CA LYS A 531 16.56 -30.59 -4.45
C LYS A 531 15.86 -29.58 -3.50
N TYR A 532 16.63 -28.86 -2.69
CA TYR A 532 16.10 -27.89 -1.73
C TYR A 532 15.79 -26.52 -2.36
N CYS A 533 16.49 -26.14 -3.42
CA CYS A 533 16.20 -24.95 -4.20
C CYS A 533 14.86 -25.11 -4.95
N ILE A 534 14.66 -26.24 -5.62
CA ILE A 534 13.40 -26.59 -6.29
C ILE A 534 12.24 -26.69 -5.28
N GLU A 535 12.46 -27.23 -4.08
CA GLU A 535 11.44 -27.27 -3.04
C GLU A 535 11.08 -25.86 -2.53
N ALA A 536 12.07 -24.98 -2.37
CA ALA A 536 11.86 -23.58 -2.02
C ALA A 536 11.11 -22.81 -3.11
N GLU A 537 11.45 -23.02 -4.39
CA GLU A 537 10.75 -22.46 -5.56
C GLU A 537 9.28 -22.83 -5.59
N ARG A 538 8.97 -24.13 -5.46
CA ARG A 538 7.58 -24.62 -5.40
C ARG A 538 6.81 -24.02 -4.23
N LYS A 539 7.43 -23.91 -3.06
CA LYS A 539 6.81 -23.29 -1.87
C LYS A 539 6.64 -21.78 -1.98
N ALA A 540 7.44 -21.11 -2.79
CA ALA A 540 7.37 -19.66 -2.99
C ALA A 540 6.25 -19.21 -3.95
N ASN A 541 5.54 -20.15 -4.59
CA ASN A 541 4.52 -19.94 -5.62
C ASN A 541 4.99 -19.01 -6.76
N ILE A 542 6.29 -18.96 -7.02
CA ILE A 542 6.82 -18.24 -8.17
C ILE A 542 6.35 -19.02 -9.40
N PRO A 543 5.74 -18.37 -10.41
CA PRO A 543 5.42 -19.05 -11.66
C PRO A 543 6.72 -19.60 -12.23
N VAL A 544 6.83 -20.93 -12.23
CA VAL A 544 7.94 -21.60 -12.91
C VAL A 544 7.78 -21.21 -14.37
N ASN A 545 8.69 -20.38 -14.87
CA ASN A 545 8.84 -20.21 -16.30
C ASN A 545 9.31 -21.55 -16.86
N THR A 546 8.35 -22.43 -17.14
CA THR A 546 8.55 -23.59 -17.98
C THR A 546 8.84 -23.05 -19.37
N SER A 547 10.10 -22.71 -19.62
CA SER A 547 10.68 -22.66 -20.95
C SER A 547 10.61 -24.09 -21.50
N VAL A 548 9.44 -24.44 -22.01
CA VAL A 548 9.24 -25.60 -22.86
C VAL A 548 9.97 -25.29 -24.15
N ASN A 549 11.22 -25.77 -24.22
CA ASN A 549 11.94 -26.00 -25.47
C ASN A 549 11.69 -27.46 -25.87
#